data_AF-A6DIJ1-F1
#
_entry.id   AF-A6DIJ1-F1
#
_cell.length_a   1.000
_cell.length_b   1.000
_cell.length_c   1.000
_cell.angle_alpha   90.00
_cell.angle_beta   90.00
_cell.angle_gamma   90.00
#
_symmetry.space_group_name_H-M   'P 1'
#
loop_
_entity.id
_entity.type
_entity.pdbx_description
1 polymer ?
#
loop_
_entity_poly.entity_id
_entity_poly.type
_entity_poly.pdbx_seq_one_letter_code
_entity_poly.pdbx_strand_id
1 'polypeptide(L)' 'MRRLYALIPDDLYCKINRLRIERNQSLKSITAEAVEKFLKEEKKKELNLREVIGRD' A
#
# COMPACT_ATOMS: atom_id res chain seq x y z
N MET A 1 -10.36 15.74 -4.45
CA MET A 1 -10.24 14.39 -3.86
C MET A 1 -11.09 13.42 -4.67
N ARG A 2 -10.56 12.30 -5.17
CA ARG A 2 -11.35 11.24 -5.82
C ARG A 2 -11.69 10.16 -4.78
N ARG A 3 -12.93 9.66 -4.78
CA ARG A 3 -13.36 8.56 -3.91
C ARG A 3 -13.18 7.25 -4.68
N LEU A 4 -12.57 6.25 -4.04
CA LEU A 4 -12.44 4.90 -4.55
C LEU A 4 -13.11 3.96 -3.56
N TYR A 5 -13.87 2.99 -4.09
CA TYR A 5 -14.46 1.92 -3.30
C TYR A 5 -13.78 0.61 -3.71
N ALA A 6 -13.37 -0.18 -2.72
CA ALA A 6 -12.70 -1.45 -2.93
C ALA A 6 -13.36 -2.51 -2.05
N LEU A 7 -13.54 -3.71 -2.60
CA LEU A 7 -13.93 -4.87 -1.83
C LEU A 7 -12.68 -5.43 -1.16
N ILE A 8 -12.74 -5.58 0.16
CA ILE A 8 -11.65 -6.12 0.98
C ILE A 8 -12.15 -7.43 1.58
N PRO A 9 -11.43 -8.56 1.40
CA PRO A 9 -11.75 -9.80 2.07
C PRO A 9 -11.88 -9.63 3.59
N ASP A 10 -12.83 -10.34 4.21
CA ASP A 10 -13.14 -10.16 5.63
C ASP A 10 -11.94 -10.43 6.55
N ASP A 11 -11.12 -11.43 6.22
CA ASP A 11 -9.92 -11.77 6.98
C ASP A 11 -8.89 -10.63 6.96
N LEU A 12 -8.73 -9.98 5.81
CA LEU A 12 -7.85 -8.83 5.65
C LEU A 12 -8.43 -7.60 6.35
N TYR A 13 -9.73 -7.38 6.26
CA TYR A 13 -10.41 -6.30 6.99
C TYR A 13 -10.21 -6.42 8.50
N CYS A 14 -10.36 -7.62 9.06
CA CYS A 14 -10.11 -7.88 10.48
C CYS A 14 -8.68 -7.50 10.91
N LYS A 15 -7.67 -7.85 10.09
CA LYS A 15 -6.27 -7.50 10.34
C LYS A 15 -6.04 -5.99 10.30
N ILE A 16 -6.58 -5.31 9.29
CA ILE A 16 -6.47 -3.85 9.17
C ILE A 16 -7.18 -3.15 10.34
N ASN A 17 -8.36 -3.64 10.72
CA ASN A 17 -9.13 -3.09 11.83
C ASN A 17 -8.41 -3.26 13.18
N ARG A 18 -7.73 -4.39 13.40
CA ARG A 18 -6.86 -4.56 14.58
C ARG A 18 -5.71 -3.56 14.57
N LEU A 19 -5.00 -3.45 13.45
CA LEU A 19 -3.85 -2.56 13.31
C LEU A 19 -4.23 -1.09 13.53
N ARG A 20 -5.39 -0.65 13.03
CA ARG A 20 -5.85 0.74 13.20
C ARG A 20 -6.11 1.07 14.68
N ILE A 21 -6.61 0.11 15.46
CA ILE A 21 -6.86 0.27 16.89
C ILE A 21 -5.52 0.34 17.63
N GLU A 22 -4.60 -0.59 17.35
CA GLU A 22 -3.26 -0.63 17.96
C GLU A 22 -2.47 0.66 17.72
N ARG A 23 -2.63 1.27 16.54
CA ARG A 23 -1.94 2.51 16.16
C ARG A 23 -2.74 3.80 16.43
N ASN A 24 -3.95 3.69 16.97
CA ASN A 24 -4.90 4.81 17.13
C ASN A 24 -5.05 5.67 15.86
N GLN A 25 -5.23 5.00 14.72
CA GLN A 25 -5.30 5.63 13.40
C GLN A 25 -6.63 5.31 12.71
N SER A 26 -7.01 6.17 11.76
CA SER A 26 -8.20 5.92 10.95
C SER A 26 -7.97 4.76 9.98
N LEU A 27 -9.05 4.07 9.58
CA LEU A 27 -8.96 3.03 8.55
C LEU A 27 -8.35 3.60 7.26
N LYS A 28 -8.78 4.82 6.87
CA LYS A 28 -8.30 5.53 5.69
C LYS A 28 -6.78 5.77 5.73
N SER A 29 -6.24 6.20 6.87
CA SER A 29 -4.81 6.48 6.99
C SER A 29 -3.98 5.20 6.91
N ILE A 30 -4.41 4.12 7.58
CA ILE A 30 -3.74 2.81 7.49
C ILE A 30 -3.73 2.31 6.03
N THR A 31 -4.89 2.38 5.35
CA THR A 31 -4.97 1.94 3.95
C THR A 31 -4.15 2.81 3.01
N ALA A 32 -4.10 4.13 3.23
CA ALA A 32 -3.31 5.04 2.42
C ALA A 32 -1.81 4.78 2.60
N GLU A 33 -1.34 4.60 3.84
CA GLU A 33 0.05 4.25 4.15
C GLU A 33 0.47 2.94 3.47
N ALA A 34 -0.38 1.91 3.54
CA ALA A 34 -0.12 0.63 2.91
C ALA A 34 -0.01 0.74 1.37
N VAL A 35 -0.93 1.47 0.73
CA VAL A 35 -0.92 1.70 -0.72
C VAL A 35 0.30 2.51 -1.14
N GLU A 36 0.63 3.58 -0.42
CA GLU A 36 1.82 4.39 -0.71
C GLU A 36 3.12 3.60 -0.58
N LYS A 37 3.22 2.75 0.44
CA LYS A 37 4.39 1.88 0.63
C LYS A 37 4.52 0.90 -0.54
N PHE A 38 3.43 0.24 -0.92
CA PHE A 38 3.42 -0.67 -2.06
C PHE A 38 3.85 0.03 -3.35
N LEU A 39 3.29 1.20 -3.66
CA LEU A 39 3.66 1.97 -4.86
C LEU A 39 5.13 2.40 -4.86
N LYS A 40 5.70 2.77 -3.71
CA LYS A 40 7.13 3.09 -3.59
C LYS A 40 8.01 1.86 -3.85
N GLU A 41 7.62 0.70 -3.33
CA GLU A 41 8.34 -0.56 -3.55
C GLU A 41 8.28 -1.00 -5.02
N GLU A 42 7.12 -0.92 -5.66
CA GLU A 42 6.96 -1.22 -7.09
C GLU A 42 7.78 -0.26 -7.96
N LYS A 43 7.74 1.06 -7.68
CA LYS A 43 8.55 2.04 -8.40
C LYS A 43 10.05 1.78 -8.25
N LYS A 44 10.49 1.35 -7.06
CA LYS A 44 11.90 0.98 -6.82
C LYS A 44 12.30 -0.25 -7.63
N LYS A 45 11.45 -1.26 -7.71
CA LYS A 45 11.70 -2.45 -8.56
C LYS A 45 11.80 -2.07 -10.04
N GLU A 46 10.91 -1.21 -10.51
CA GLU A 46 10.91 -0.74 -11.90
C GLU A 46 12.20 0.04 -12.24
N LEU A 47 12.67 0.92 -11.35
CA LEU A 47 13.93 1.66 -11.53
C LEU A 47 15.12 0.72 -11.62
N ASN A 48 15.23 -0.27 -10.72
CA ASN A 48 16.30 -1.25 -10.74
C ASN A 48 16.33 -2.04 -12.06
N LEU A 49 15.17 -2.42 -12.60
CA LEU A 49 15.07 -3.13 -13.88
C LEU A 49 15.56 -2.25 -15.04
N ARG A 50 15.21 -0.96 -15.05
CA ARG A 50 15.69 0.00 -16.07
C ARG A 50 17.21 0.22 -15.98
N GLU A 51 17.78 0.28 -14.78
CA GLU A 51 19.23 0.42 -14.57
C GLU A 51 20.02 -0.82 -15.02
N VAL A 52 19.44 -2.01 -14.92
CA VAL A 52 20.04 -3.25 -15.43
C VAL A 52 20.06 -3.28 -16.96
N ILE A 53 18.97 -2.84 -17.60
CA ILE A 53 18.84 -2.91 -19.07
C ILE A 53 19.66 -1.82 -19.78
N GLY A 54 19.86 -0.64 -19.17
CA GLY A 54 20.59 0.48 -19.79
C GLY A 54 22.11 0.47 -19.60
N ARG A 55 22.70 -0.63 -19.10
CA ARG A 55 24.15 -0.78 -18.87
C ARG A 55 24.87 -1.68 -19.88
N ASP A 56 24.14 -2.26 -20.84
CA ASP A 56 24.66 -2.84 -22.09
C ASP A 56 24.53 -1.81 -23.24
#